data_AF-A0A497J6N2-F1
#
_entry.id   AF-A0A497J6N2-F1
#
_cell.length_a   1.000
_cell.length_b   1.000
_cell.length_c   1.000
_cell.angle_alpha   90.00
_cell.angle_beta   90.00
_cell.angle_gamma   90.00
#
_symmetry.space_group_name_H-M   'P 1'
#
loop_
_entity.id
_entity.type
_entity.pdbx_description
1 polymer ?
#
loop_
_entity_poly.entity_id
_entity_poly.type
_entity_poly.pdbx_seq_one_letter_code
_entity_poly.pdbx_strand_id
1 'polypeptide(L)'
;MSKGLVISDVIRSMMRMGFPHDEIYDVLSGAGVPGEHVQLLIDRISAEFHDMGIEPQTSRLAREIQDIFKIELEETLSNILSHMSLISREIISIKTEMEKLNKRVIDLRRSVRRANPRSKTASG
;
A
#
# COMPACT_ATOMS: atom_id res chain seq x y z
N MET A 1 6.59 49.40 -1.29
CA MET A 1 6.65 48.00 -1.74
C MET A 1 5.55 47.80 -2.76
N SER A 2 5.87 47.35 -3.98
CA SER A 2 4.84 47.18 -5.02
C SER A 2 3.97 45.96 -4.67
N LYS A 3 2.65 46.09 -4.78
CA LYS A 3 1.69 45.01 -4.45
C LYS A 3 1.99 43.69 -5.17
N GLY A 4 2.57 43.75 -6.38
CA GLY A 4 2.93 42.56 -7.17
C GLY A 4 4.05 41.70 -6.56
N LEU A 5 5.02 42.31 -5.85
CA LEU A 5 6.08 41.56 -5.16
C LEU A 5 5.53 40.71 -4.02
N VAL A 6 4.59 41.27 -3.25
CA VAL A 6 3.93 40.59 -2.13
C VAL A 6 3.09 39.40 -2.61
N ILE A 7 2.34 39.57 -3.71
CA ILE A 7 1.51 38.50 -4.28
C ILE A 7 2.39 37.36 -4.81
N SER A 8 3.51 37.69 -5.48
CA SER A 8 4.46 36.69 -5.97
C SER A 8 5.09 35.87 -4.83
N ASP A 9 5.42 36.51 -3.70
CA ASP A 9 5.95 35.81 -2.51
C ASP A 9 4.92 34.87 -1.88
N VAL A 10 3.65 35.29 -1.83
CA VAL A 10 2.53 34.46 -1.35
C VAL A 10 2.36 33.23 -2.25
N ILE A 11 2.34 33.41 -3.58
CA ILE A 11 2.24 32.29 -4.52
C ILE A 11 3.42 31.33 -4.34
N ARG A 12 4.66 31.82 -4.25
CA ARG A 12 5.84 30.97 -3.96
C ARG A 12 5.68 30.19 -2.66
N SER A 13 5.18 30.83 -1.60
CA SER A 13 4.95 30.18 -0.31
C SER A 13 3.90 29.07 -0.42
N MET A 14 2.76 29.36 -1.06
CA MET A 14 1.69 28.38 -1.27
C MET A 14 2.16 27.20 -2.13
N MET A 15 2.90 27.45 -3.22
CA MET A 15 3.48 26.39 -4.04
C MET A 15 4.50 25.55 -3.26
N ARG A 16 5.35 26.17 -2.42
CA ARG A 16 6.27 25.41 -1.54
C ARG A 16 5.53 24.55 -0.51
N MET A 17 4.36 24.99 -0.06
CA MET A 17 3.48 24.22 0.83
C MET A 17 2.65 23.16 0.07
N GLY A 18 2.75 23.13 -1.26
CA GLY A 18 2.09 22.14 -2.11
C GLY A 18 0.67 22.48 -2.53
N PHE A 19 0.22 23.72 -2.40
CA PHE A 19 -1.11 24.09 -2.85
C PHE A 19 -1.21 23.91 -4.39
N PRO A 20 -2.28 23.26 -4.90
CA PRO A 20 -2.53 23.16 -6.33
C PRO A 20 -2.78 24.54 -6.93
N HIS A 21 -2.41 24.72 -8.20
CA HIS A 21 -2.49 26.02 -8.89
C HIS A 21 -3.92 26.59 -8.89
N ASP A 22 -4.91 25.73 -9.07
CA ASP A 22 -6.33 26.13 -9.07
C ASP A 22 -6.77 26.69 -7.71
N GLU A 23 -6.28 26.11 -6.60
CA GLU A 23 -6.59 26.60 -5.25
C GLU A 23 -5.87 27.94 -4.97
N ILE A 24 -4.64 28.10 -5.45
CA ILE A 24 -3.92 29.38 -5.39
C ILE A 24 -4.67 30.45 -6.20
N TYR A 25 -5.17 30.09 -7.39
CA TYR A 25 -5.95 30.96 -8.25
C TYR A 25 -7.23 31.42 -7.56
N ASP A 26 -8.02 30.49 -7.01
CA ASP A 26 -9.30 30.77 -6.37
C ASP A 26 -9.13 31.65 -5.12
N VAL A 27 -8.11 31.38 -4.30
CA VAL A 27 -7.85 32.16 -3.08
C VAL A 27 -7.46 33.60 -3.40
N LEU A 28 -6.54 33.80 -4.35
CA LEU A 28 -6.04 35.14 -4.67
C LEU A 28 -7.04 35.95 -5.50
N SER A 29 -7.75 35.31 -6.43
CA SER A 29 -8.84 35.97 -7.16
C SER A 29 -10.01 36.33 -6.22
N GLY A 30 -10.36 35.43 -5.30
CA GLY A 30 -11.35 35.68 -4.23
C GLY A 30 -10.93 36.79 -3.26
N ALA A 31 -9.63 37.01 -3.06
CA ALA A 31 -9.10 38.13 -2.27
C ALA A 31 -9.04 39.47 -3.05
N GLY A 32 -9.54 39.51 -4.28
CA GLY A 32 -9.63 40.72 -5.11
C GLY A 32 -8.40 41.00 -5.96
N VAL A 33 -7.49 40.03 -6.14
CA VAL A 33 -6.42 40.12 -7.14
C VAL A 33 -6.98 39.80 -8.52
N PRO A 34 -6.67 40.57 -9.58
CA PRO A 34 -7.15 40.25 -10.93
C PRO A 34 -6.72 38.84 -11.37
N GLY A 35 -7.67 37.99 -11.77
CA GLY A 35 -7.41 36.58 -12.09
C GLY A 35 -6.37 36.38 -13.18
N GLU A 36 -6.38 37.19 -14.23
CA GLU A 36 -5.34 37.17 -15.28
C GLU A 36 -3.94 37.42 -14.72
N HIS A 37 -3.83 38.33 -13.74
CA HIS A 37 -2.57 38.63 -13.08
C HIS A 37 -2.11 37.48 -12.18
N VAL A 38 -3.04 36.79 -11.50
CA VAL A 38 -2.74 35.60 -10.71
C VAL A 38 -2.24 34.47 -11.59
N GLN A 39 -2.93 34.20 -12.71
CA GLN A 39 -2.54 33.14 -13.64
C GLN A 39 -1.12 33.36 -14.18
N LEU A 40 -0.83 34.57 -14.65
CA LEU A 40 0.51 34.91 -15.16
C LEU A 40 1.61 34.75 -14.10
N LEU A 41 1.31 35.07 -12.84
CA LEU A 41 2.26 34.89 -11.74
C LEU A 41 2.46 33.41 -11.40
N ILE A 42 1.39 32.60 -11.39
CA ILE A 42 1.47 31.15 -11.19
C ILE A 42 2.31 30.52 -12.29
N ASP A 43 2.05 30.82 -13.56
CA ASP A 43 2.77 30.26 -14.70
C ASP A 43 4.26 30.60 -14.65
N ARG A 44 4.58 31.87 -14.36
CA ARG A 44 5.96 32.34 -14.22
C ARG A 44 6.68 31.64 -13.07
N ILE A 45 6.06 31.59 -11.89
CA ILE A 45 6.68 30.98 -10.70
C ILE A 45 6.82 29.47 -10.87
N SER A 46 5.89 28.82 -11.57
CA SER A 46 5.98 27.39 -11.91
C SER A 46 7.17 27.11 -12.80
N ALA A 47 7.41 27.94 -13.82
CA ALA A 47 8.62 27.85 -14.65
C ALA A 47 9.89 28.07 -13.81
N GLU A 48 9.91 29.08 -12.93
CA GLU A 48 11.04 29.32 -12.00
C GLU A 48 11.32 28.08 -11.11
N PHE A 49 10.28 27.42 -10.59
CA PHE A 49 10.43 26.21 -9.77
C PHE A 49 10.95 25.02 -10.56
N HIS A 50 10.46 24.85 -11.80
CA HIS A 50 10.92 23.80 -12.71
C HIS A 50 12.41 23.97 -13.05
N ASP A 51 12.83 25.19 -13.40
CA ASP A 51 14.23 25.51 -13.73
C ASP A 51 15.17 25.30 -12.54
N MET A 52 14.69 25.53 -11.32
CA MET A 52 15.45 25.32 -10.09
C MET A 52 15.39 23.88 -9.56
N GLY A 53 14.61 22.98 -10.18
CA GLY A 53 14.39 21.62 -9.68
C GLY A 53 13.68 21.57 -8.32
N ILE A 54 12.91 22.61 -7.96
CA ILE A 54 12.15 22.64 -6.71
C ILE A 54 10.85 21.89 -6.93
N GLU A 55 10.80 20.64 -6.49
CA GLU A 55 9.53 19.92 -6.39
C GLU A 55 8.63 20.61 -5.34
N PRO A 56 7.36 20.91 -5.67
CA PRO A 56 6.39 21.35 -4.66
C PRO A 56 6.34 20.28 -3.56
N GLN A 57 6.50 20.66 -2.29
CA GLN A 57 6.27 19.68 -1.23
C GLN A 57 4.86 19.14 -1.38
N THR A 58 4.68 17.84 -1.24
CA THR A 58 3.38 17.16 -1.33
C THR A 58 2.28 17.99 -0.65
N SER A 59 1.24 18.29 -1.42
CA SER A 59 0.09 19.09 -0.97
C SER A 59 -0.43 18.55 0.35
N ARG A 60 -0.99 19.43 1.19
CA ARG A 60 -1.64 19.01 2.44
C ARG A 60 -2.63 17.86 2.19
N LEU A 61 -3.39 17.95 1.11
CA LEU A 61 -4.30 16.89 0.65
C LEU A 61 -3.55 15.59 0.29
N ALA A 62 -2.42 15.67 -0.42
CA ALA A 62 -1.60 14.49 -0.74
C ALA A 62 -1.05 13.81 0.52
N ARG A 63 -0.66 14.59 1.52
CA ARG A 63 -0.25 14.07 2.85
C ARG A 63 -1.42 13.41 3.58
N GLU A 64 -2.58 14.07 3.65
CA GLU A 64 -3.77 13.52 4.29
C GLU A 64 -4.23 12.22 3.60
N ILE A 65 -4.21 12.17 2.27
CA ILE A 65 -4.48 10.96 1.50
C ILE A 65 -3.46 9.85 1.79
N GLN A 66 -2.17 10.19 1.81
CA GLN A 66 -1.11 9.23 2.08
C GLN A 66 -1.22 8.65 3.49
N ASP A 67 -1.57 9.46 4.49
CA ASP A 67 -1.75 9.03 5.87
C ASP A 67 -2.98 8.10 6.01
N ILE A 68 -4.11 8.43 5.36
CA ILE A 68 -5.30 7.56 5.34
C ILE A 68 -4.97 6.19 4.73
N PHE A 69 -4.36 6.19 3.54
CA PHE A 69 -4.04 4.94 2.86
C PHE A 69 -3.00 4.12 3.61
N LYS A 70 -2.02 4.76 4.26
CA LYS A 70 -0.98 4.06 5.02
C LYS A 70 -1.57 3.25 6.17
N ILE A 71 -2.48 3.83 6.95
CA ILE A 71 -3.11 3.15 8.09
C ILE A 71 -3.89 1.92 7.59
N GLU A 72 -4.73 2.10 6.57
CA GLU A 72 -5.56 1.02 6.03
C GLU A 72 -4.70 -0.11 5.42
N LEU A 73 -3.61 0.26 4.73
CA LEU A 73 -2.66 -0.70 4.16
C LEU A 73 -1.93 -1.49 5.24
N GLU A 74 -1.49 -0.85 6.32
CA GLU A 74 -0.81 -1.50 7.45
C GLU A 74 -1.75 -2.49 8.16
N GLU A 75 -3.01 -2.12 8.39
CA GLU A 75 -4.01 -3.00 8.99
C GLU A 75 -4.32 -4.20 8.09
N THR A 76 -4.51 -3.96 6.79
CA THR A 76 -4.74 -5.00 5.80
C THR A 76 -3.56 -5.99 5.74
N LEU A 77 -2.32 -5.48 5.71
CA LEU A 77 -1.11 -6.31 5.75
C LEU A 77 -1.04 -7.18 7.01
N SER A 78 -1.33 -6.58 8.17
CA SER A 78 -1.34 -7.30 9.45
C SER A 78 -2.36 -8.45 9.45
N ASN A 79 -3.57 -8.18 8.95
CA ASN A 79 -4.64 -9.18 8.84
C ASN A 79 -4.26 -10.33 7.90
N ILE A 80 -3.68 -10.02 6.73
CA ILE A 80 -3.22 -11.04 5.77
C ILE A 80 -2.13 -11.92 6.41
N LEU A 81 -1.15 -11.32 7.09
CA LEU A 81 -0.08 -12.06 7.75
C LEU A 81 -0.61 -12.96 8.87
N SER A 82 -1.60 -12.49 9.64
CA SER A 82 -2.29 -13.28 10.66
C SER A 82 -2.99 -14.51 10.06
N HIS A 83 -3.78 -14.32 9.00
CA HIS A 83 -4.45 -15.43 8.30
C HIS A 83 -3.45 -16.43 7.69
N MET A 84 -2.37 -15.95 7.07
CA MET A 84 -1.31 -16.81 6.55
C MET A 84 -0.65 -17.66 7.66
N SER A 85 -0.45 -17.09 8.84
CA SER A 85 0.09 -17.82 10.00
C SER A 85 -0.85 -18.94 10.45
N LEU A 86 -2.15 -18.68 10.51
CA LEU A 86 -3.16 -19.68 10.88
C LEU A 86 -3.20 -20.82 9.86
N ILE A 87 -3.25 -20.50 8.57
CA ILE A 87 -3.25 -21.49 7.48
C ILE A 87 -1.99 -22.36 7.55
N SER A 88 -0.82 -21.75 7.77
CA SER A 88 0.44 -22.50 7.90
C SER A 88 0.41 -23.52 9.04
N ARG A 89 -0.15 -23.13 10.20
CA ARG A 89 -0.32 -24.03 11.35
C ARG A 89 -1.29 -25.18 11.04
N GLU A 90 -2.40 -24.88 10.37
CA GLU A 90 -3.37 -25.90 9.97
C GLU A 90 -2.77 -26.91 8.99
N ILE A 91 -2.01 -26.45 8.00
CA ILE A 91 -1.32 -27.33 7.04
C ILE A 91 -0.34 -28.27 7.76
N ILE A 92 0.42 -27.77 8.73
CA ILE A 92 1.35 -28.59 9.52
C ILE A 92 0.58 -29.63 10.36
N SER A 93 -0.55 -29.24 10.95
CA SER A 93 -1.42 -30.15 11.69
C SER A 93 -1.96 -31.27 10.81
N ILE A 94 -2.51 -30.92 9.63
CA ILE A 94 -3.02 -31.88 8.64
C ILE A 94 -1.91 -32.85 8.21
N LYS A 95 -0.72 -32.34 7.88
CA LYS A 95 0.43 -33.16 7.50
C LYS A 95 0.76 -34.19 8.59
N THR A 96 0.77 -33.76 9.84
CA THR A 96 1.08 -34.62 10.99
C THR A 96 0.03 -35.73 11.15
N GLU A 97 -1.25 -35.40 11.01
CA GLU A 97 -2.33 -36.39 11.06
C GLU A 97 -2.30 -37.36 9.87
N MET A 98 -1.95 -36.88 8.67
CA MET A 98 -1.74 -37.75 7.50
C MET A 98 -0.59 -38.74 7.72
N GLU A 99 0.52 -38.31 8.31
CA GLU A 99 1.65 -39.20 8.64
C GLU A 99 1.26 -40.26 9.66
N LYS A 100 0.50 -39.89 10.70
CA LYS A 100 -0.04 -40.84 11.69
C LYS A 100 -0.98 -41.85 11.03
N LEU A 101 -1.88 -41.40 10.17
CA LEU A 101 -2.80 -42.26 9.44
C LEU A 101 -2.04 -43.25 8.55
N ASN A 102 -1.03 -42.78 7.82
CA ASN A 102 -0.21 -43.63 6.95
C ASN A 102 0.49 -44.74 7.74
N LYS A 103 1.06 -44.42 8.92
CA LYS A 103 1.66 -45.43 9.82
C LYS A 103 0.64 -46.49 10.23
N ARG A 104 -0.56 -46.07 10.65
CA ARG A 104 -1.64 -47.00 11.04
C ARG A 104 -2.06 -47.91 9.88
N VAL A 105 -2.16 -47.38 8.66
CA VAL A 105 -2.48 -48.17 7.46
C VAL A 105 -1.39 -49.23 7.19
N ILE A 106 -0.11 -48.88 7.32
CA ILE A 106 1.00 -49.81 7.15
C ILE A 106 0.93 -50.93 8.21
N ASP A 107 0.71 -50.58 9.47
CA ASP A 107 0.64 -51.55 10.57
C ASP A 107 -0.57 -52.48 10.43
N LEU A 108 -1.71 -51.96 9.98
CA LEU A 108 -2.89 -52.75 9.67
C LEU A 108 -2.60 -53.73 8.53
N ARG A 109 -1.99 -53.28 7.43
CA ARG A 109 -1.59 -54.14 6.30
C ARG A 109 -0.62 -55.25 6.75
N ARG A 110 0.35 -54.92 7.61
CA ARG A 110 1.28 -55.92 8.18
C ARG A 110 0.55 -56.94 9.06
N SER A 111 -0.41 -56.50 9.85
CA SER A 111 -1.18 -57.38 10.75
C SER A 111 -2.11 -58.31 9.97
N VAL A 112 -2.79 -57.80 8.94
CA VAL A 112 -3.59 -58.61 8.01
C VAL A 112 -2.73 -59.66 7.28
N ARG A 113 -1.54 -59.28 6.79
CA ARG A 113 -0.60 -60.22 6.15
C ARG A 113 -0.11 -61.31 7.12
N ARG A 114 0.10 -60.99 8.40
CA ARG A 114 0.48 -61.97 9.43
C ARG A 114 -0.68 -62.91 9.80
N ALA A 115 -1.90 -62.38 9.84
CA ALA A 115 -3.10 -63.15 10.15
C ALA A 115 -3.53 -64.10 9.02
N ASN A 116 -3.10 -63.86 7.77
CA ASN A 116 -3.47 -64.69 6.62
C ASN A 116 -2.22 -65.21 5.85
N PRO A 117 -1.53 -66.25 6.34
CA PRO A 117 -0.30 -66.78 5.73
C PRO A 117 -0.50 -67.50 4.38
N ARG A 118 -1.75 -67.75 3.97
CA ARG A 118 -2.09 -68.51 2.74
C ARG A 118 -1.83 -67.78 1.42
N SER A 119 -1.46 -66.49 1.43
CA SER A 119 -1.19 -65.75 0.18
C SER A 119 0.25 -65.92 -0.35
N LYS A 120 1.13 -66.64 0.35
CA LYS A 120 2.53 -66.88 -0.10
C LYS A 120 2.70 -68.12 -0.97
N THR A 121 1.70 -69.00 -1.08
CA THR A 121 1.82 -70.30 -1.77
C THR A 121 1.11 -70.36 -3.12
N ALA A 122 0.61 -69.24 -3.66
CA ALA A 122 -0.14 -69.19 -4.93
C ALA A 122 0.62 -68.54 -6.10
N SER A 123 1.93 -68.30 -5.94
CA SER A 123 2.82 -67.93 -7.05
C SER A 123 3.98 -68.93 -7.08
N GLY A 124 3.66 -70.15 -7.52
CA GLY A 124 4.62 -71.07 -8.12
C GLY A 124 4.66 -70.83 -9.62
#